data_AF-A0A498R8Y2-F1
#
_entry.id   AF-A0A498R8Y2-F1
#
_cell.length_a   1.000
_cell.length_b   1.000
_cell.length_c   1.000
_cell.angle_alpha   90.00
_cell.angle_beta   90.00
_cell.angle_gamma   90.00
#
_symmetry.space_group_name_H-M   'P 1'
#
loop_
_entity.id
_entity.type
_entity.pdbx_description
1 polymer ?
#
loop_
_entity_poly.entity_id
_entity_poly.type
_entity_poly.pdbx_seq_one_letter_code
_entity_poly.pdbx_strand_id
1 'polypeptide(L)'
;MALPENKVVRLDELPLEKQVDALKKQMVAVLGDGQVFVKRTPTGAIKAVKSVVTLSEANGEIAVIQGKAMTTGKGFYRANQIANLSIITPEKLTLPTGQVVVNPFPVVDPESQTLRKVWVKKMAIGCGPTGNLVITTATLLYDINMYFIQDLMKKVTKNSGAGRICLETMLTEEEKKTGIFYKIDGNMGVWANTSHAEILKAIDTFINKKNFAERNAQTIAERLAMAKHPALSHIAYVNFQGPDYKRVAKEVIIGYVNDDNPNTLMDLAAKAERGEEITVNGQRVDIINVTAEASVDDIAVEADDEEKAATAHPEEGASQQPVLGGDLF
;
A
#
# COMPACT_ATOMS: atom_id res chain seq x y z
N MET A 1 -1.40 72.00 24.98
CA MET A 1 -1.10 71.55 23.61
C MET A 1 -1.00 70.03 23.68
N ALA A 2 -2.13 69.34 23.50
CA ALA A 2 -2.21 67.88 23.63
C ALA A 2 -1.87 67.24 22.28
N LEU A 3 -0.96 66.28 22.28
CA LEU A 3 -0.66 65.46 21.10
C LEU A 3 -1.89 64.59 20.78
N PRO A 4 -2.27 64.42 19.49
CA PRO A 4 -3.41 63.58 19.15
C PRO A 4 -3.10 62.12 19.49
N GLU A 5 -4.05 61.47 20.16
CA GLU A 5 -4.02 60.04 20.45
C GLU A 5 -3.89 59.25 19.13
N ASN A 6 -2.80 58.49 19.01
CA ASN A 6 -2.65 57.52 17.93
C ASN A 6 -3.63 56.36 18.21
N LYS A 7 -4.83 56.43 17.63
CA LYS A 7 -5.75 55.29 17.59
C LYS A 7 -5.13 54.20 16.73
N VAL A 8 -4.59 53.17 17.39
CA VAL A 8 -4.24 51.90 16.74
C VAL A 8 -5.55 51.19 16.43
N VAL A 9 -6.03 51.34 15.20
CA VAL A 9 -7.21 50.63 14.70
C VAL A 9 -6.80 49.19 14.40
N ARG A 10 -7.53 48.20 14.94
CA ARG A 10 -7.26 46.79 14.67
C ARG A 10 -7.71 46.46 13.24
N LEU A 11 -6.93 45.61 12.55
CA LEU A 11 -7.09 45.39 11.10
C LEU A 11 -8.47 44.83 10.74
N ASP A 12 -9.02 43.98 11.60
CA ASP A 12 -10.31 43.30 11.54
C ASP A 12 -11.52 44.24 11.59
N GLU A 13 -11.33 45.49 12.03
CA GLU A 13 -12.39 46.50 12.11
C GLU A 13 -12.52 47.34 10.82
N LEU A 14 -11.64 47.12 9.83
CA LEU A 14 -11.69 47.83 8.55
C LEU A 14 -12.57 47.11 7.51
N PRO A 15 -13.23 47.85 6.59
CA PRO A 15 -13.86 47.25 5.42
C PRO A 15 -12.85 46.43 4.60
N LEU A 16 -13.27 45.27 4.07
CA LEU A 16 -12.41 44.28 3.42
C LEU A 16 -11.45 44.88 2.37
N GLU A 17 -11.94 45.86 1.60
CA GLU A 17 -11.18 46.56 0.56
C GLU A 17 -9.97 47.34 1.10
N LYS A 18 -10.10 47.94 2.29
CA LYS A 18 -9.01 48.69 2.95
C LYS A 18 -7.99 47.78 3.61
N GLN A 19 -8.41 46.61 4.09
CA GLN A 19 -7.49 45.58 4.60
C GLN A 19 -6.60 45.04 3.47
N VAL A 20 -7.19 44.76 2.30
CA VAL A 20 -6.48 44.27 1.11
C VAL A 20 -5.45 45.27 0.60
N ASP A 21 -5.77 46.57 0.59
CA ASP A 21 -4.82 47.61 0.15
C ASP A 21 -3.70 47.89 1.16
N ALA A 22 -3.96 47.74 2.46
CA ALA A 22 -2.91 47.82 3.49
C ALA A 22 -1.92 46.64 3.39
N LEU A 23 -2.42 45.43 3.08
CA LEU A 23 -1.61 44.22 2.91
C LEU A 23 -0.79 44.25 1.60
N LYS A 24 -1.35 44.79 0.51
CA LYS A 24 -0.61 45.03 -0.75
C LYS A 24 0.59 45.97 -0.56
N LYS A 25 0.47 47.02 0.27
CA LYS A 25 1.57 47.95 0.56
C LYS A 25 2.72 47.33 1.35
N GLN A 26 2.50 46.21 2.03
CA GLN A 26 3.52 45.47 2.78
C GLN A 26 4.15 44.33 1.95
N MET A 27 3.86 44.23 0.65
CA MET A 27 4.26 43.11 -0.22
C MET A 27 3.84 41.73 0.30
N VAL A 28 2.76 41.66 1.10
CA VAL A 28 2.19 40.41 1.58
C VAL A 28 1.02 40.03 0.69
N ALA A 29 1.10 38.86 0.05
CA ALA A 29 0.00 38.31 -0.74
C ALA A 29 -1.05 37.69 0.19
N VAL A 30 -2.27 38.20 0.15
CA VAL A 30 -3.42 37.65 0.88
C VAL A 30 -3.96 36.46 0.09
N LEU A 31 -3.74 35.25 0.60
CA LEU A 31 -4.32 34.01 0.09
C LEU A 31 -5.54 33.68 0.96
N GLY A 32 -6.75 33.78 0.40
CA GLY A 32 -7.99 33.43 1.11
C GLY A 32 -8.01 31.94 1.44
N ASP A 33 -8.23 31.60 2.71
CA ASP A 33 -8.65 30.33 3.37
C ASP A 33 -8.21 28.97 2.80
N GLY A 34 -7.24 28.94 1.90
CA GLY A 34 -6.52 27.77 1.42
C GLY A 34 -5.07 28.18 1.21
N GLN A 35 -4.16 27.60 2.00
CA GLN A 35 -2.73 27.82 1.82
C GLN A 35 -2.27 27.16 0.52
N VAL A 36 -2.44 27.84 -0.62
CA VAL A 36 -1.85 27.45 -1.91
C VAL A 36 -0.46 28.08 -1.98
N PHE A 37 0.58 27.28 -1.80
CA PHE A 37 1.95 27.74 -1.99
C PHE A 37 2.32 27.64 -3.47
N VAL A 38 2.53 28.77 -4.14
CA VAL A 38 2.95 28.76 -5.56
C VAL A 38 4.46 28.94 -5.64
N LYS A 39 5.19 27.89 -6.02
CA LYS A 39 6.61 27.99 -6.42
C LYS A 39 6.64 28.37 -7.90
N ARG A 40 7.01 29.61 -8.20
CA ARG A 40 7.19 30.07 -9.59
C ARG A 40 8.56 29.63 -10.07
N THR A 41 8.60 28.82 -11.13
CA THR A 41 9.83 28.46 -11.86
C THR A 41 9.91 29.27 -13.16
N PRO A 42 11.09 29.35 -13.81
CA PRO A 42 11.21 30.02 -15.12
C PRO A 42 10.32 29.43 -16.23
N THR A 43 9.84 28.20 -16.04
CA THR A 43 9.06 27.42 -17.01
C THR A 43 7.56 27.34 -16.70
N GLY A 44 7.11 27.82 -15.53
CA GLY A 44 5.70 27.73 -15.12
C GLY A 44 5.45 28.04 -13.64
N ALA A 45 4.22 27.88 -13.19
CA ALA A 45 3.85 28.03 -11.78
C ALA A 45 3.54 26.64 -11.19
N ILE A 46 4.42 26.11 -10.34
CA ILE A 46 4.13 24.90 -9.58
C ILE A 46 3.21 25.31 -8.42
N LYS A 47 1.96 24.84 -8.46
CA LYS A 47 0.97 25.12 -7.41
C LYS A 47 0.94 23.97 -6.43
N ALA A 48 1.37 24.21 -5.20
CA ALA A 48 1.20 23.25 -4.11
C ALA A 48 -0.27 23.23 -3.69
N VAL A 49 -0.82 22.03 -3.54
CA VAL A 49 -2.15 21.78 -3.02
C VAL A 49 -1.99 21.05 -1.68
N LYS A 50 -2.47 21.68 -0.61
CA LYS A 50 -2.58 21.06 0.70
C LYS A 50 -4.04 20.69 0.94
N SER A 51 -4.32 19.42 1.16
CA SER A 51 -5.68 18.93 1.40
C SER A 51 -5.67 17.84 2.47
N VAL A 52 -6.81 17.66 3.14
CA VAL A 52 -7.00 16.58 4.11
C VAL A 52 -7.74 15.45 3.42
N VAL A 53 -7.13 14.27 3.38
CA VAL A 53 -7.75 13.03 2.89
C VAL A 53 -8.34 12.29 4.06
N THR A 54 -9.58 11.84 3.89
CA THR A 54 -10.23 10.92 4.82
C THR A 54 -10.14 9.52 4.22
N LEU A 55 -9.45 8.61 4.91
CA LEU A 55 -9.32 7.20 4.56
C LEU A 55 -10.26 6.38 5.45
N SER A 56 -10.99 5.43 4.88
CA SER A 56 -12.02 4.64 5.54
C SER A 56 -11.77 3.13 5.43
N GLU A 57 -11.90 2.42 6.56
CA GLU A 57 -11.84 0.95 6.60
C GLU A 57 -13.00 0.33 5.83
N ALA A 58 -14.19 0.93 5.91
CA ALA A 58 -15.38 0.47 5.20
C ALA A 58 -15.25 0.53 3.67
N ASN A 59 -14.37 1.42 3.17
CA ASN A 59 -14.08 1.54 1.73
C ASN A 59 -12.84 0.71 1.32
N GLY A 60 -12.24 -0.03 2.25
CA GLY A 60 -11.01 -0.78 2.01
C GLY A 60 -9.77 0.10 1.80
N GLU A 61 -9.78 1.35 2.26
CA GLU A 61 -8.65 2.30 2.11
C GLU A 61 -7.60 2.13 3.23
N ILE A 62 -8.01 1.56 4.37
CA ILE A 62 -7.14 1.16 5.48
C ILE A 62 -7.47 -0.28 5.90
N ALA A 63 -6.45 -1.00 6.35
CA ALA A 63 -6.58 -2.33 6.94
C ALA A 63 -5.92 -2.36 8.31
N VAL A 64 -6.61 -2.87 9.34
CA VAL A 64 -6.04 -3.00 10.69
C VAL A 64 -5.46 -4.40 10.89
N ILE A 65 -4.14 -4.47 11.01
CA ILE A 65 -3.40 -5.72 11.21
C ILE A 65 -2.66 -5.61 12.53
N GLN A 66 -2.90 -6.57 13.44
CA GLN A 66 -2.27 -6.60 14.76
C GLN A 66 -2.40 -5.28 15.54
N GLY A 67 -3.57 -4.62 15.43
CA GLY A 67 -3.86 -3.35 16.10
C GLY A 67 -3.26 -2.10 15.44
N LYS A 68 -2.56 -2.23 14.31
CA LYS A 68 -2.01 -1.11 13.54
C LYS A 68 -2.81 -0.92 12.26
N ALA A 69 -3.26 0.32 11.97
CA ALA A 69 -3.86 0.63 10.68
C ALA A 69 -2.77 0.92 9.63
N MET A 70 -2.84 0.18 8.55
CA MET A 70 -1.98 0.32 7.37
C MET A 70 -2.84 0.82 6.21
N THR A 71 -2.31 1.77 5.44
CA THR A 71 -2.98 2.25 4.23
C THR A 71 -2.83 1.23 3.11
N THR A 72 -3.93 0.90 2.45
CA THR A 72 -3.99 -0.06 1.32
C THR A 72 -3.65 0.62 -0.01
N GLY A 73 -3.50 -0.15 -1.09
CA GLY A 73 -3.35 0.37 -2.44
C GLY A 73 -4.49 1.31 -2.81
N LYS A 74 -5.75 0.96 -2.46
CA LYS A 74 -6.92 1.83 -2.61
C LYS A 74 -6.75 3.15 -1.85
N GLY A 75 -6.28 3.10 -0.60
CA GLY A 75 -6.03 4.29 0.21
C GLY A 75 -4.91 5.17 -0.36
N PHE A 76 -3.85 4.57 -0.88
CA PHE A 76 -2.79 5.31 -1.56
C PHE A 76 -3.28 5.94 -2.86
N TYR A 77 -4.08 5.26 -3.68
CA TYR A 77 -4.69 5.88 -4.86
C TYR A 77 -5.59 7.06 -4.51
N ARG A 78 -6.36 6.95 -3.41
CA ARG A 78 -7.18 8.04 -2.88
C ARG A 78 -6.32 9.24 -2.50
N ALA A 79 -5.23 9.02 -1.77
CA ALA A 79 -4.29 10.08 -1.40
C ALA A 79 -3.54 10.65 -2.60
N ASN A 80 -3.26 9.81 -3.60
CA ASN A 80 -2.55 10.21 -4.81
C ASN A 80 -3.34 11.17 -5.71
N GLN A 81 -4.67 11.23 -5.56
CA GLN A 81 -5.50 12.25 -6.21
C GLN A 81 -5.09 13.69 -5.81
N ILE A 82 -4.44 13.85 -4.65
CA ILE A 82 -3.90 15.13 -4.20
C ILE A 82 -2.38 15.18 -4.40
N ALA A 83 -1.65 14.13 -4.01
CA ALA A 83 -0.19 14.10 -4.14
C ALA A 83 0.29 14.19 -5.61
N ASN A 84 -0.55 13.72 -6.54
CA ASN A 84 -0.34 13.77 -7.98
C ASN A 84 0.99 13.12 -8.43
N LEU A 85 1.32 11.97 -7.84
CA LEU A 85 2.45 11.16 -8.24
C LEU A 85 2.11 10.38 -9.50
N SER A 86 3.04 10.38 -10.45
CA SER A 86 2.96 9.55 -11.66
C SER A 86 3.53 8.17 -11.36
N ILE A 87 2.69 7.15 -11.49
CA ILE A 87 3.09 5.76 -11.29
C ILE A 87 3.47 5.14 -12.64
N ILE A 88 4.72 4.73 -12.77
CA ILE A 88 5.28 4.20 -14.02
C ILE A 88 5.73 2.77 -13.80
N THR A 89 5.44 1.94 -14.80
CA THR A 89 5.97 0.57 -14.90
C THR A 89 7.09 0.60 -15.94
N PRO A 90 8.37 0.46 -15.55
CA PRO A 90 9.45 0.37 -16.52
C PRO A 90 9.28 -0.88 -17.38
N GLU A 91 9.70 -0.85 -18.65
CA GLU A 91 9.55 -2.01 -19.56
C GLU A 91 10.35 -3.23 -19.12
N LYS A 92 11.46 -3.00 -18.42
CA LYS A 92 12.41 -4.03 -17.98
C LYS A 92 12.74 -3.86 -16.50
N LEU A 93 13.13 -4.96 -15.87
CA LEU A 93 13.70 -4.96 -14.53
C LEU A 93 14.96 -5.83 -14.51
N THR A 94 15.87 -5.53 -13.59
CA THR A 94 17.09 -6.33 -13.35
C THR A 94 16.88 -7.21 -12.14
N LEU A 95 16.98 -8.53 -12.34
CA LEU A 95 16.90 -9.53 -11.28
C LEU A 95 18.15 -9.48 -10.38
N PRO A 96 18.10 -10.00 -9.13
CA PRO A 96 19.28 -10.11 -8.27
C PRO A 96 20.45 -10.90 -8.89
N THR A 97 20.17 -11.74 -9.88
CA THR A 97 21.17 -12.48 -10.67
C THR A 97 21.90 -11.61 -11.71
N GLY A 98 21.52 -10.34 -11.87
CA GLY A 98 22.04 -9.44 -12.88
C GLY A 98 21.34 -9.55 -14.24
N GLN A 99 20.44 -10.52 -14.42
CA GLN A 99 19.69 -10.69 -15.66
C GLN A 99 18.62 -9.61 -15.84
N VAL A 100 18.56 -9.03 -17.04
CA VAL A 100 17.52 -8.07 -17.43
C VAL A 100 16.36 -8.82 -18.08
N VAL A 101 15.15 -8.63 -17.55
CA VAL A 101 13.92 -9.30 -18.00
C VAL A 101 12.81 -8.27 -18.25
N VAL A 102 11.75 -8.68 -18.95
CA VAL A 102 10.53 -7.86 -19.14
C VAL A 102 9.80 -7.69 -17.82
N ASN A 103 9.10 -6.57 -17.62
CA ASN A 103 8.37 -6.27 -16.40
C ASN A 103 6.86 -6.16 -16.68
N PRO A 104 5.99 -6.87 -15.94
CA PRO A 104 6.29 -7.85 -14.89
C PRO A 104 6.94 -9.13 -15.45
N PHE A 105 7.71 -9.84 -14.62
CA PHE A 105 8.34 -11.11 -14.97
C PHE A 105 7.72 -12.28 -14.16
N PRO A 106 6.75 -13.00 -14.73
CA PRO A 106 6.20 -14.20 -14.12
C PRO A 106 7.18 -15.38 -14.19
N VAL A 107 7.34 -16.09 -13.08
CA VAL A 107 8.09 -17.34 -12.98
C VAL A 107 7.09 -18.49 -12.90
N VAL A 108 7.08 -19.33 -13.94
CA VAL A 108 6.19 -20.49 -14.05
C VAL A 108 6.84 -21.72 -13.42
N ASP A 109 6.06 -22.49 -12.68
CA ASP A 109 6.45 -23.79 -12.15
C ASP A 109 6.52 -24.84 -13.28
N PRO A 110 7.64 -25.53 -13.48
CA PRO A 110 7.80 -26.46 -14.60
C PRO A 110 6.90 -27.70 -14.50
N GLU A 111 6.55 -28.13 -13.30
CA GLU A 111 5.72 -29.32 -13.08
C GLU A 111 4.24 -29.01 -13.29
N SER A 112 3.72 -27.99 -12.60
CA SER A 112 2.30 -27.64 -12.69
C SER A 112 1.95 -26.70 -13.85
N GLN A 113 2.93 -26.12 -14.55
CA GLN A 113 2.74 -25.13 -15.62
C GLN A 113 1.92 -23.90 -15.18
N THR A 114 2.01 -23.55 -13.90
CA THR A 114 1.26 -22.43 -13.32
C THR A 114 2.20 -21.43 -12.65
N LEU A 115 1.72 -20.22 -12.37
CA LEU A 115 2.53 -19.16 -11.75
C LEU A 115 3.04 -19.59 -10.38
N ARG A 116 4.35 -19.42 -10.15
CA ARG A 116 5.01 -19.68 -8.87
C ARG A 116 5.41 -18.39 -8.16
N LYS A 117 6.06 -17.49 -8.89
CA LYS A 117 6.50 -16.18 -8.39
C LYS A 117 6.27 -15.11 -9.46
N VAL A 118 6.22 -13.85 -9.05
CA VAL A 118 6.18 -12.72 -9.97
C VAL A 118 7.18 -11.67 -9.49
N TRP A 119 8.10 -11.27 -10.35
CA TRP A 119 8.93 -10.09 -10.14
C TRP A 119 8.23 -8.89 -10.77
N VAL A 120 8.11 -7.80 -10.01
CA VAL A 120 7.50 -6.56 -10.50
C VAL A 120 8.36 -5.39 -10.06
N LYS A 121 8.52 -4.40 -10.94
CA LYS A 121 9.09 -3.11 -10.59
C LYS A 121 8.10 -1.99 -10.88
N LYS A 122 7.95 -1.05 -9.95
CA LYS A 122 7.13 0.16 -10.09
C LYS A 122 7.91 1.39 -9.64
N MET A 123 7.60 2.53 -10.23
CA MET A 123 8.22 3.81 -9.92
C MET A 123 7.15 4.85 -9.63
N ALA A 124 7.31 5.63 -8.57
CA ALA A 124 6.50 6.78 -8.26
C ALA A 124 7.34 8.05 -8.48
N ILE A 125 6.91 8.90 -9.40
CA ILE A 125 7.60 10.14 -9.79
C ILE A 125 6.72 11.33 -9.43
N GLY A 126 7.25 12.27 -8.67
CA GLY A 126 6.55 13.51 -8.37
C GLY A 126 7.32 14.40 -7.42
N CYS A 127 6.71 15.53 -7.05
CA CYS A 127 7.33 16.45 -6.11
C CYS A 127 7.13 15.97 -4.66
N GLY A 128 8.19 15.97 -3.87
CA GLY A 128 8.08 15.83 -2.41
C GLY A 128 7.48 17.08 -1.76
N PRO A 129 7.17 17.06 -0.44
CA PRO A 129 6.54 18.20 0.27
C PRO A 129 7.31 19.52 0.24
N THR A 130 8.60 19.48 -0.12
CA THR A 130 9.44 20.69 -0.27
C THR A 130 9.50 21.22 -1.71
N GLY A 131 8.84 20.54 -2.65
CA GLY A 131 8.79 20.89 -4.07
C GLY A 131 10.04 20.50 -4.86
N ASN A 132 10.86 19.59 -4.34
CA ASN A 132 11.92 18.87 -5.05
C ASN A 132 11.33 17.66 -5.80
N LEU A 133 11.83 17.37 -7.00
CA LEU A 133 11.42 16.19 -7.75
C LEU A 133 12.06 14.94 -7.14
N VAL A 134 11.25 13.93 -6.86
CA VAL A 134 11.66 12.67 -6.26
C VAL A 134 11.16 11.52 -7.12
N ILE A 135 12.02 10.51 -7.29
CA ILE A 135 11.69 9.24 -7.93
C ILE A 135 11.87 8.15 -6.88
N THR A 136 10.81 7.43 -6.57
CA THR A 136 10.88 6.27 -5.69
C THR A 136 10.64 5.00 -6.50
N THR A 137 11.53 4.03 -6.39
CA THR A 137 11.44 2.75 -7.09
C THR A 137 11.19 1.63 -6.09
N ALA A 138 10.29 0.71 -6.43
CA ALA A 138 10.01 -0.50 -5.67
C ALA A 138 10.14 -1.72 -6.59
N THR A 139 11.11 -2.58 -6.30
CA THR A 139 11.24 -3.91 -6.91
C THR A 139 10.73 -4.94 -5.92
N LEU A 140 9.71 -5.70 -6.33
CA LEU A 140 9.01 -6.68 -5.53
C LEU A 140 9.20 -8.09 -6.07
N LEU A 141 9.54 -9.04 -5.20
CA LEU A 141 9.31 -10.46 -5.44
C LEU A 141 8.04 -10.91 -4.71
N TYR A 142 7.04 -11.33 -5.47
CA TYR A 142 5.81 -11.94 -4.95
C TYR A 142 5.91 -13.47 -5.07
N ASP A 143 6.14 -14.16 -3.95
CA ASP A 143 6.30 -15.63 -3.89
C ASP A 143 5.02 -16.31 -3.40
N ILE A 144 4.23 -16.84 -4.33
CA ILE A 144 2.90 -17.39 -4.07
C ILE A 144 2.99 -18.60 -3.12
N ASN A 145 4.04 -19.41 -3.26
CA ASN A 145 4.23 -20.61 -2.45
C ASN A 145 4.56 -20.27 -0.99
N MET A 146 5.36 -19.23 -0.77
CA MET A 146 5.70 -18.80 0.60
C MET A 146 4.45 -18.40 1.39
N TYR A 147 3.49 -17.73 0.74
CA TYR A 147 2.23 -17.37 1.40
C TYR A 147 1.35 -18.57 1.71
N PHE A 148 1.33 -19.56 0.81
CA PHE A 148 0.60 -20.79 1.08
C PHE A 148 1.17 -21.52 2.29
N ILE A 149 2.50 -21.65 2.35
CA ILE A 149 3.20 -22.22 3.50
C ILE A 149 2.82 -21.48 4.79
N GLN A 150 2.84 -20.15 4.77
CA GLN A 150 2.50 -19.35 5.94
C GLN A 150 1.02 -19.50 6.36
N ASP A 151 0.10 -19.59 5.40
CA ASP A 151 -1.32 -19.83 5.70
C ASP A 151 -1.54 -21.23 6.28
N LEU A 152 -0.88 -22.26 5.71
CA LEU A 152 -0.86 -23.61 6.26
C LEU A 152 -0.31 -23.60 7.69
N MET A 153 0.85 -22.97 7.95
CA MET A 153 1.43 -22.86 9.29
C MET A 153 0.45 -22.26 10.30
N LYS A 154 -0.24 -21.17 9.94
CA LYS A 154 -1.23 -20.53 10.81
C LYS A 154 -2.38 -21.49 11.13
N LYS A 155 -2.87 -22.24 10.14
CA LYS A 155 -4.01 -23.15 10.30
C LYS A 155 -3.65 -24.41 11.07
N VAL A 156 -2.50 -25.04 10.81
CA VAL A 156 -2.06 -26.24 11.54
C VAL A 156 -1.68 -25.94 12.99
N THR A 157 -1.19 -24.73 13.28
CA THR A 157 -0.85 -24.34 14.67
C THR A 157 -2.11 -24.11 15.51
N LYS A 158 -3.22 -23.68 14.88
CA LYS A 158 -4.48 -23.38 15.58
C LYS A 158 -5.43 -24.56 15.68
N ASN A 159 -5.40 -25.48 14.72
CA ASN A 159 -6.38 -26.56 14.61
C ASN A 159 -5.73 -27.93 14.78
N SER A 160 -6.11 -28.63 15.85
CA SER A 160 -5.68 -30.02 16.07
C SER A 160 -6.20 -30.93 14.94
N GLY A 161 -5.31 -31.72 14.33
CA GLY A 161 -5.66 -32.64 13.25
C GLY A 161 -5.65 -32.03 11.84
N ALA A 162 -5.47 -30.71 11.71
CA ALA A 162 -5.26 -30.06 10.42
C ALA A 162 -3.86 -30.31 9.86
N GLY A 163 -2.88 -30.56 10.74
CA GLY A 163 -1.51 -30.84 10.32
C GLY A 163 -0.51 -30.62 11.44
N ARG A 164 0.78 -30.58 11.08
CA ARG A 164 1.89 -30.26 11.99
C ARG A 164 3.13 -29.80 11.25
N ILE A 165 3.99 -29.07 11.95
CA ILE A 165 5.34 -28.76 11.48
C ILE A 165 6.24 -29.95 11.84
N CYS A 166 6.92 -30.52 10.86
CA CYS A 166 7.79 -31.68 11.08
C CYS A 166 8.88 -31.81 10.01
N LEU A 167 9.81 -32.71 10.25
CA LEU A 167 10.73 -33.17 9.21
C LEU A 167 10.00 -34.13 8.27
N GLU A 168 10.33 -34.08 6.98
CA GLU A 168 9.76 -34.97 5.95
C GLU A 168 9.97 -36.45 6.29
N THR A 169 11.10 -36.78 6.91
CA THR A 169 11.45 -38.15 7.34
C THR A 169 10.60 -38.66 8.50
N MET A 170 9.91 -37.78 9.23
CA MET A 170 9.03 -38.11 10.34
C MET A 170 7.58 -38.35 9.89
N LEU A 171 7.31 -38.33 8.58
CA LEU A 171 5.99 -38.62 8.04
C LEU A 171 5.76 -40.13 7.96
N THR A 172 4.62 -40.56 8.50
CA THR A 172 4.15 -41.94 8.34
C THR A 172 3.67 -42.18 6.90
N GLU A 173 3.62 -43.45 6.48
CA GLU A 173 3.08 -43.81 5.16
C GLU A 173 1.60 -43.44 4.98
N GLU A 174 0.86 -43.33 6.08
CA GLU A 174 -0.53 -42.87 6.06
C GLU A 174 -0.61 -41.36 5.86
N GLU A 175 0.22 -40.58 6.57
CA GLU A 175 0.32 -39.12 6.40
C GLU A 175 0.74 -38.74 4.96
N LYS A 176 1.62 -39.53 4.33
CA LYS A 176 2.01 -39.34 2.92
C LYS A 176 0.87 -39.57 1.93
N LYS A 177 -0.14 -40.39 2.28
CA LYS A 177 -1.30 -40.69 1.41
C LYS A 177 -2.45 -39.72 1.61
N THR A 178 -2.59 -39.19 2.82
CA THR A 178 -3.77 -38.42 3.28
C THR A 178 -3.53 -36.92 3.34
N GLY A 179 -2.30 -36.46 3.09
CA GLY A 179 -1.93 -35.07 3.20
C GLY A 179 -0.92 -34.61 2.17
N ILE A 180 -0.56 -33.34 2.28
CA ILE A 180 0.47 -32.68 1.50
C ILE A 180 1.60 -32.24 2.42
N PHE A 181 2.83 -32.26 1.93
CA PHE A 181 3.99 -31.76 2.66
C PHE A 181 4.67 -30.64 1.86
N TYR A 182 4.74 -29.45 2.46
CA TYR A 182 5.42 -28.30 1.89
C TYR A 182 6.68 -27.97 2.67
N LYS A 183 7.82 -28.00 1.99
CA LYS A 183 9.14 -27.70 2.57
C LYS A 183 9.28 -26.19 2.82
N ILE A 184 9.78 -25.84 4.00
CA ILE A 184 10.16 -24.47 4.38
C ILE A 184 11.67 -24.31 4.16
N ASP A 185 12.46 -25.16 4.81
CA ASP A 185 13.92 -25.13 4.77
C ASP A 185 14.50 -26.54 4.96
N GLY A 186 15.35 -26.97 4.03
CA GLY A 186 15.89 -28.33 3.98
C GLY A 186 14.79 -29.40 4.03
N ASN A 187 14.85 -30.27 5.05
CA ASN A 187 13.86 -31.33 5.28
C ASN A 187 12.72 -30.90 6.22
N MET A 188 12.76 -29.67 6.75
CA MET A 188 11.72 -29.14 7.63
C MET A 188 10.59 -28.52 6.79
N GLY A 189 9.36 -28.81 7.16
CA GLY A 189 8.19 -28.31 6.44
C GLY A 189 6.91 -28.45 7.23
N VAL A 190 5.81 -28.17 6.53
CA VAL A 190 4.45 -28.30 7.05
C VAL A 190 3.80 -29.48 6.38
N TRP A 191 3.36 -30.44 7.19
CA TRP A 191 2.40 -31.43 6.75
C TRP A 191 0.99 -30.92 7.03
N ALA A 192 0.13 -31.01 6.03
CA ALA A 192 -1.27 -30.61 6.13
C ALA A 192 -2.19 -31.71 5.63
N ASN A 193 -3.21 -32.03 6.43
CA ASN A 193 -4.22 -33.03 6.11
C ASN A 193 -5.23 -32.47 5.10
N THR A 194 -5.26 -33.01 3.89
CA THR A 194 -6.14 -32.52 2.82
C THR A 194 -7.61 -32.85 3.04
N SER A 195 -7.93 -33.69 4.03
CA SER A 195 -9.32 -33.96 4.43
C SER A 195 -9.87 -32.94 5.43
N HIS A 196 -9.02 -32.08 6.01
CA HIS A 196 -9.43 -31.11 7.01
C HIS A 196 -9.98 -29.83 6.37
N ALA A 197 -11.16 -29.37 6.81
CA ALA A 197 -11.87 -28.24 6.21
C ALA A 197 -11.03 -26.95 6.13
N GLU A 198 -10.27 -26.61 7.18
CA GLU A 198 -9.39 -25.43 7.17
C GLU A 198 -8.25 -25.52 6.15
N ILE A 199 -7.74 -26.73 5.88
CA ILE A 199 -6.70 -26.94 4.87
C ILE A 199 -7.27 -26.83 3.47
N LEU A 200 -8.48 -27.34 3.24
CA LEU A 200 -9.20 -27.15 1.98
C LEU A 200 -9.41 -25.65 1.69
N LYS A 201 -9.84 -24.87 2.69
CA LYS A 201 -9.92 -23.40 2.57
C LYS A 201 -8.57 -22.77 2.21
N ALA A 202 -7.46 -23.27 2.77
CA ALA A 202 -6.11 -22.78 2.44
C ALA A 202 -5.74 -23.03 0.98
N ILE A 203 -6.10 -24.21 0.47
CA ILE A 203 -5.88 -24.58 -0.92
C ILE A 203 -6.71 -23.68 -1.85
N ASP A 204 -7.97 -23.42 -1.52
CA ASP A 204 -8.83 -22.52 -2.29
C ASP A 204 -8.26 -21.09 -2.32
N THR A 205 -7.85 -20.55 -1.16
CA THR A 205 -7.18 -19.25 -1.07
C THR A 205 -5.91 -19.22 -1.91
N PHE A 206 -5.11 -20.28 -1.88
CA PHE A 206 -3.88 -20.39 -2.68
C PHE A 206 -4.17 -20.37 -4.18
N ILE A 207 -5.18 -21.11 -4.64
CA ILE A 207 -5.59 -21.12 -6.06
C ILE A 207 -6.03 -19.73 -6.50
N ASN A 208 -6.86 -19.05 -5.69
CA ASN A 208 -7.30 -17.69 -5.99
C ASN A 208 -6.12 -16.70 -6.04
N LYS A 209 -5.20 -16.77 -5.07
CA LYS A 209 -3.98 -15.93 -5.09
C LYS A 209 -3.09 -16.20 -6.29
N LYS A 210 -3.09 -17.43 -6.81
CA LYS A 210 -2.35 -17.81 -8.02
C LYS A 210 -2.96 -17.19 -9.27
N ASN A 211 -4.28 -17.22 -9.39
CA ASN A 211 -5.02 -16.64 -10.52
C ASN A 211 -4.83 -15.12 -10.61
N PHE A 212 -4.76 -14.43 -9.47
CA PHE A 212 -4.58 -12.97 -9.40
C PHE A 212 -3.17 -12.53 -9.02
N ALA A 213 -2.18 -13.43 -9.12
CA ALA A 213 -0.83 -13.18 -8.60
C ALA A 213 -0.17 -11.95 -9.23
N GLU A 214 -0.27 -11.81 -10.55
CA GLU A 214 0.33 -10.67 -11.26
C GLU A 214 -0.33 -9.34 -10.87
N ARG A 215 -1.66 -9.31 -10.82
CA ARG A 215 -2.43 -8.13 -10.40
C ARG A 215 -2.06 -7.72 -8.99
N ASN A 216 -2.05 -8.67 -8.05
CA ASN A 216 -1.73 -8.42 -6.65
C ASN A 216 -0.27 -7.94 -6.49
N ALA A 217 0.67 -8.57 -7.19
CA ALA A 217 2.07 -8.17 -7.18
C ALA A 217 2.25 -6.73 -7.69
N GLN A 218 1.52 -6.34 -8.74
CA GLN A 218 1.54 -4.96 -9.22
C GLN A 218 0.96 -3.98 -8.21
N THR A 219 -0.20 -4.25 -7.63
CA THR A 219 -0.82 -3.37 -6.62
C THR A 219 0.08 -3.19 -5.39
N ILE A 220 0.70 -4.27 -4.89
CA ILE A 220 1.64 -4.20 -3.76
C ILE A 220 2.88 -3.38 -4.14
N ALA A 221 3.44 -3.58 -5.34
CA ALA A 221 4.60 -2.82 -5.80
C ALA A 221 4.29 -1.32 -5.96
N GLU A 222 3.10 -0.97 -6.45
CA GLU A 222 2.65 0.42 -6.55
C GLU A 222 2.46 1.06 -5.18
N ARG A 223 1.82 0.34 -4.25
CA ARG A 223 1.71 0.75 -2.85
C ARG A 223 3.08 1.00 -2.24
N LEU A 224 4.03 0.08 -2.41
CA LEU A 224 5.39 0.21 -1.86
C LEU A 224 6.12 1.42 -2.45
N ALA A 225 6.02 1.67 -3.75
CA ALA A 225 6.61 2.84 -4.39
C ALA A 225 6.02 4.15 -3.82
N MET A 226 4.71 4.21 -3.65
CA MET A 226 4.02 5.38 -3.05
C MET A 226 4.35 5.54 -1.56
N ALA A 227 4.33 4.46 -0.78
CA ALA A 227 4.60 4.46 0.66
C ALA A 227 6.03 4.89 1.02
N LYS A 228 6.94 4.87 0.05
CA LYS A 228 8.33 5.31 0.22
C LYS A 228 8.58 6.71 -0.35
N HIS A 229 7.67 7.22 -1.16
CA HIS A 229 7.74 8.57 -1.69
C HIS A 229 7.45 9.60 -0.58
N PRO A 230 8.29 10.65 -0.38
CA PRO A 230 8.14 11.61 0.71
C PRO A 230 6.77 12.29 0.79
N ALA A 231 6.07 12.44 -0.33
CA ALA A 231 4.72 13.02 -0.37
C ALA A 231 3.63 12.16 0.31
N LEU A 232 3.84 10.83 0.39
CA LEU A 232 2.86 9.87 0.92
C LEU A 232 3.45 8.93 1.98
N SER A 233 4.75 9.03 2.28
CA SER A 233 5.41 8.11 3.22
C SER A 233 4.87 8.16 4.64
N HIS A 234 4.37 9.31 5.08
CA HIS A 234 3.80 9.49 6.42
C HIS A 234 2.44 8.81 6.59
N ILE A 235 1.76 8.44 5.50
CA ILE A 235 0.47 7.74 5.56
C ILE A 235 0.60 6.23 5.40
N ALA A 236 1.81 5.66 5.38
CA ALA A 236 1.98 4.20 5.33
C ALA A 236 1.32 3.50 6.54
N TYR A 237 1.39 4.17 7.70
CA TYR A 237 0.68 3.81 8.93
C TYR A 237 -0.07 5.04 9.41
N VAL A 238 -1.34 4.86 9.79
CA VAL A 238 -2.20 5.99 10.14
C VAL A 238 -2.83 5.80 11.52
N ASN A 239 -3.09 6.91 12.19
CA ASN A 239 -3.91 6.88 13.39
C ASN A 239 -5.38 6.88 12.97
N PHE A 240 -6.15 5.95 13.54
CA PHE A 240 -7.55 5.79 13.21
C PHE A 240 -8.44 6.06 14.41
N GLN A 241 -9.70 6.38 14.13
CA GLN A 241 -10.75 6.56 15.11
C GLN A 241 -12.03 5.85 14.63
N GLY A 242 -12.90 5.48 15.57
CA GLY A 242 -14.17 4.83 15.28
C GLY A 242 -14.18 3.34 15.62
N PRO A 243 -15.37 2.72 15.59
CA PRO A 243 -15.54 1.32 15.91
C PRO A 243 -15.02 0.43 14.77
N ASP A 244 -14.80 -0.85 15.10
CA ASP A 244 -14.34 -1.88 14.16
C ASP A 244 -15.16 -1.88 12.87
N TYR A 245 -14.48 -2.01 11.73
CA TYR A 245 -15.01 -1.96 10.37
C TYR A 245 -15.59 -0.61 9.92
N LYS A 246 -15.60 0.41 10.80
CA LYS A 246 -16.00 1.79 10.49
C LYS A 246 -14.92 2.78 10.92
N ARG A 247 -13.67 2.31 10.98
CA ARG A 247 -12.53 3.15 11.35
C ARG A 247 -12.23 4.13 10.23
N VAL A 248 -11.84 5.33 10.62
CA VAL A 248 -11.51 6.43 9.73
C VAL A 248 -10.19 7.07 10.18
N ALA A 249 -9.33 7.37 9.21
CA ALA A 249 -8.11 8.16 9.40
C ALA A 249 -8.19 9.45 8.59
N LYS A 250 -7.67 10.56 9.13
CA LYS A 250 -7.63 11.85 8.44
C LYS A 250 -6.19 12.30 8.33
N GLU A 251 -5.69 12.37 7.11
CA GLU A 251 -4.28 12.64 6.83
C GLU A 251 -4.12 13.88 5.96
N VAL A 252 -3.15 14.72 6.29
CA VAL A 252 -2.82 15.91 5.49
C VAL A 252 -1.88 15.48 4.36
N ILE A 253 -2.31 15.70 3.12
CA ILE A 253 -1.50 15.43 1.93
C ILE A 253 -1.09 16.76 1.30
N ILE A 254 0.19 16.85 0.94
CA ILE A 254 0.74 17.96 0.17
C ILE A 254 1.14 17.38 -1.19
N GLY A 255 0.51 17.91 -2.23
CA GLY A 255 0.85 17.58 -3.61
C GLY A 255 1.16 18.81 -4.42
N TYR A 256 1.56 18.58 -5.66
CA TYR A 256 1.89 19.64 -6.60
C TYR A 256 1.22 19.35 -7.94
N VAL A 257 0.55 20.37 -8.48
CA VAL A 257 0.09 20.31 -9.87
C VAL A 257 1.32 20.55 -10.75
N ASN A 258 1.65 19.56 -11.57
CA ASN A 258 2.68 19.65 -12.59
C ASN A 258 2.03 19.57 -13.98
N ASP A 259 2.55 20.37 -14.90
CA ASP A 259 2.18 20.32 -16.33
C ASP A 259 3.14 19.39 -17.10
N ASP A 260 3.73 18.40 -16.42
CA ASP A 260 4.77 17.56 -16.98
C ASP A 260 4.20 16.64 -18.08
N ASN A 261 4.90 16.56 -19.21
CA ASN A 261 4.53 15.70 -20.32
C ASN A 261 4.81 14.22 -19.96
N PRO A 262 3.89 13.28 -20.23
CA PRO A 262 4.12 11.84 -20.04
C PRO A 262 5.44 11.33 -20.63
N ASN A 263 5.86 11.85 -21.78
CA ASN A 263 7.13 11.46 -22.42
C ASN A 263 8.35 11.88 -21.58
N THR A 264 8.29 13.04 -20.92
CA THR A 264 9.35 13.51 -20.03
C THR A 264 9.45 12.61 -18.80
N LEU A 265 8.31 12.22 -18.23
CA LEU A 265 8.30 11.32 -17.06
C LEU A 265 8.84 9.93 -17.41
N MET A 266 8.54 9.42 -18.61
CA MET A 266 9.11 8.16 -19.11
C MET A 266 10.63 8.24 -19.32
N ASP A 267 11.14 9.35 -19.85
CA ASP A 267 12.59 9.56 -19.98
C ASP A 267 13.28 9.63 -18.61
N LEU A 268 12.68 10.31 -17.63
CA LEU A 268 13.18 10.35 -16.25
C LEU A 268 13.18 8.95 -15.62
N ALA A 269 12.13 8.16 -15.82
CA ALA A 269 12.08 6.77 -15.37
C ALA A 269 13.22 5.95 -16.00
N ALA A 270 13.41 6.05 -17.31
CA ALA A 270 14.46 5.32 -18.02
C ALA A 270 15.87 5.71 -17.56
N LYS A 271 16.12 7.00 -17.26
CA LYS A 271 17.39 7.48 -16.70
C LYS A 271 17.63 6.94 -15.29
N ALA A 272 16.60 6.94 -14.46
CA ALA A 272 16.69 6.44 -13.08
C ALA A 272 16.96 4.93 -13.05
N GLU A 273 16.39 4.16 -13.98
CA GLU A 273 16.69 2.74 -14.16
C GLU A 273 18.16 2.47 -14.48
N ARG A 274 18.81 3.36 -15.25
CA ARG A 274 20.23 3.25 -15.59
C ARG A 274 21.16 3.72 -14.47
N GLY A 275 20.61 4.27 -13.39
CA GLY A 275 21.40 4.84 -12.28
C GLY A 275 22.10 6.15 -12.64
N GLU A 276 21.61 6.86 -13.67
CA GLU A 276 22.18 8.14 -14.09
C GLU A 276 21.81 9.26 -13.10
N GLU A 277 22.70 10.24 -12.95
CA GLU A 277 22.35 11.47 -12.23
C GLU A 277 21.39 12.30 -13.07
N ILE A 278 20.21 12.58 -12.51
CA ILE A 278 19.16 13.30 -13.20
C ILE A 278 19.09 14.73 -12.65
N THR A 279 19.10 15.70 -13.56
CA THR A 279 18.81 17.10 -13.25
C THR A 279 17.61 17.57 -14.06
N VAL A 280 16.66 18.23 -13.38
CA VAL A 280 15.47 18.82 -14.01
C VAL A 280 15.40 20.27 -13.56
N ASN A 281 15.38 21.20 -14.51
CA ASN A 281 15.36 22.65 -14.24
C ASN A 281 16.49 23.12 -13.30
N GLY A 282 17.68 22.53 -13.43
CA GLY A 282 18.85 22.85 -12.60
C GLY A 282 18.80 22.32 -11.17
N GLN A 283 17.77 21.55 -10.80
CA GLN A 283 17.68 20.85 -9.51
C GLN A 283 18.00 19.37 -9.69
N ARG A 284 18.77 18.80 -8.76
CA ARG A 284 19.03 17.35 -8.71
C ARG A 284 17.75 16.63 -8.29
N VAL A 285 17.45 15.52 -8.97
CA VAL A 285 16.32 14.65 -8.62
C VAL A 285 16.78 13.66 -7.56
N ASP A 286 16.00 13.49 -6.50
CA ASP A 286 16.28 12.51 -5.45
C ASP A 286 15.74 11.14 -5.87
N ILE A 287 16.61 10.13 -5.91
CA ILE A 287 16.23 8.75 -6.28
C ILE A 287 16.28 7.87 -5.02
N ILE A 288 15.15 7.27 -4.68
CA ILE A 288 14.98 6.36 -3.55
C ILE A 288 14.69 4.97 -4.11
N ASN A 289 15.62 4.03 -3.94
CA ASN A 289 15.45 2.65 -4.41
C ASN A 289 15.08 1.71 -3.27
N VAL A 290 14.03 0.92 -3.46
CA VAL A 290 13.57 -0.08 -2.50
C VAL A 290 13.45 -1.42 -3.21
N THR A 291 14.14 -2.42 -2.68
CA THR A 291 13.96 -3.82 -3.07
C THR A 291 13.36 -4.53 -1.86
N ALA A 292 12.23 -5.20 -2.06
CA ALA A 292 11.53 -5.90 -1.01
C ALA A 292 10.97 -7.24 -1.51
N GLU A 293 10.87 -8.20 -0.62
CA GLU A 293 9.97 -9.33 -0.79
C GLU A 293 8.64 -8.93 -0.15
N ALA A 294 7.50 -9.27 -0.78
CA ALA A 294 6.20 -8.90 -0.21
C ALA A 294 6.05 -9.56 1.16
N SER A 295 5.79 -8.76 2.20
CA SER A 295 5.54 -9.31 3.54
C SER A 295 4.13 -9.89 3.65
N VAL A 296 3.89 -10.67 4.71
CA VAL A 296 2.54 -11.15 5.08
C VAL A 296 1.59 -9.97 5.22
N ASP A 297 2.07 -8.89 5.84
CA ASP A 297 1.25 -7.72 6.09
C ASP A 297 0.91 -7.03 4.78
N ASP A 298 1.86 -6.89 3.84
CA ASP A 298 1.59 -6.28 2.54
C ASP A 298 0.48 -7.01 1.76
N ILE A 299 0.40 -8.33 1.88
CA ILE A 299 -0.67 -9.12 1.25
C ILE A 299 -1.97 -9.03 2.02
N ALA A 300 -1.91 -9.08 3.34
CA ALA A 300 -3.11 -8.96 4.16
C ALA A 300 -3.75 -7.58 4.00
N VAL A 301 -2.95 -6.53 3.80
CA VAL A 301 -3.42 -5.18 3.49
C VAL A 301 -4.09 -5.14 2.11
N GLU A 302 -3.53 -5.81 1.10
CA GLU A 302 -4.07 -5.85 -0.27
C GLU A 302 -5.06 -6.99 -0.54
N ALA A 303 -5.49 -7.73 0.48
CA ALA A 303 -6.49 -8.77 0.31
C ALA A 303 -7.80 -8.15 -0.18
N ASP A 304 -8.22 -8.57 -1.38
CA ASP A 304 -9.38 -8.03 -2.10
C ASP A 304 -10.67 -8.25 -1.29
N ASP A 305 -11.69 -7.43 -1.52
CA ASP A 305 -12.96 -7.51 -0.78
C ASP A 305 -13.70 -8.85 -1.05
N GLU A 306 -13.43 -9.50 -2.20
CA GLU A 306 -13.86 -10.87 -2.50
C GLU A 306 -13.20 -11.93 -1.59
N GLU A 307 -11.93 -11.73 -1.19
CA GLU A 307 -11.20 -12.61 -0.27
C GLU A 307 -11.70 -12.43 1.18
N LYS A 308 -12.08 -11.20 1.56
CA LYS A 308 -12.74 -10.91 2.85
C LYS A 308 -14.14 -11.49 2.92
N ALA A 309 -14.93 -11.42 1.84
CA ALA A 309 -16.26 -12.01 1.78
C ALA A 309 -16.23 -13.55 1.88
N ALA A 310 -15.24 -14.20 1.27
CA ALA A 310 -15.05 -15.65 1.35
C ALA A 310 -14.57 -16.13 2.74
N THR A 311 -13.91 -15.27 3.52
CA THR A 311 -13.40 -15.59 4.86
C THR A 311 -14.34 -15.15 6.00
N ALA A 312 -15.27 -14.22 5.75
CA ALA A 312 -16.21 -13.70 6.75
C ALA A 312 -17.41 -14.62 7.08
N HIS A 313 -17.61 -15.73 6.36
CA HIS A 313 -18.58 -16.76 6.72
C HIS A 313 -17.84 -18.09 6.91
N PRO A 314 -17.57 -18.51 8.16
CA PRO A 314 -18.42 -19.52 8.78
C PRO A 314 -18.34 -19.55 10.34
N GLU A 315 -18.88 -18.58 11.08
CA GLU A 315 -19.02 -18.70 12.55
C GLU A 315 -20.31 -18.09 13.10
N GLU A 316 -21.47 -18.36 12.50
CA GLU A 316 -22.75 -18.19 13.19
C GLU A 316 -23.70 -19.32 12.80
N GLY A 317 -23.60 -20.46 13.49
CA GLY A 317 -24.50 -21.57 13.19
C GLY A 317 -24.24 -22.89 13.91
N ALA A 318 -23.93 -22.90 15.21
CA ALA A 318 -24.10 -24.11 16.03
C ALA A 318 -23.99 -23.81 17.53
N SER A 319 -25.11 -23.50 18.19
CA SER A 319 -25.45 -23.99 19.55
C SER A 319 -26.69 -23.28 20.10
N GLN A 320 -27.86 -23.58 19.53
CA GLN A 320 -29.07 -23.63 20.35
C GLN A 320 -29.44 -25.10 20.50
N GLN A 321 -28.95 -25.71 21.58
CA GLN A 321 -29.51 -26.97 22.05
C GLN A 321 -30.93 -26.67 22.54
N PRO A 322 -31.95 -27.45 22.13
CA PRO A 322 -33.27 -27.33 22.73
C PRO A 322 -33.18 -27.87 24.16
N VAL A 323 -33.45 -27.00 25.14
CA VAL A 323 -33.69 -27.44 26.51
C VAL A 323 -34.99 -28.23 26.50
N LEU A 324 -34.88 -29.55 26.60
CA LEU A 324 -36.00 -30.43 26.92
C LEU A 324 -36.47 -30.07 28.33
N GLY A 325 -37.52 -29.25 28.40
CA GLY A 325 -38.26 -28.98 29.63
C GLY A 325 -39.06 -30.22 30.03
N GLY A 326 -38.56 -30.94 31.01
CA GLY A 326 -39.34 -31.89 31.79
C GLY A 326 -40.06 -31.17 32.94
N ASP A 327 -41.34 -31.52 33.07
CA ASP A 327 -42.17 -31.55 34.27
C ASP A 327 -42.38 -30.28 35.10
N LEU A 328 -43.61 -29.76 35.01
CA LEU A 328 -44.43 -29.40 36.17
C LEU A 328 -45.92 -29.41 35.77
N PHE A 329 -46.69 -30.20 36.53
CA PHE A 329 -48.14 -30.53 36.46
C PHE A 329 -48.55 -31.78 35.67
#